data_AF-A0A257JGF9-F1
#
_entry.id   AF-A0A257JGF9-F1
#
_cell.length_a   1.000
_cell.length_b   1.000
_cell.length_c   1.000
_cell.angle_alpha   90.00
_cell.angle_beta   90.00
_cell.angle_gamma   90.00
#
_symmetry.space_group_name_H-M   'P 1'
#
loop_
_entity.id
_entity.type
_entity.pdbx_description
1 polymer ?
#
loop_
_entity_poly.entity_id
_entity_poly.type
_entity_poly.pdbx_seq_one_letter_code
_entity_poly.pdbx_strand_id
1 'polypeptide(L)'
;DLVDVQVLGRQVRVFRQAPAALRAMFEDTATDKPFLTYNDERLSFAQAWAAASRIGQVLVQHCGVRHGDRVAIAMRNYPEWVLAFTAITSIGAVAVAINGHWQPDELLYGLQDCGARVVLADAERLARMPGPDALPGLQLLAVRASALPPGARHLHELTQAVSSNGDVAMPAAQIAPDDLATILYTSGSTGHPKGVPSTHRNILSALLSWELDRSVGEHVAGLLPEPGADPGGTLLAVPL
;
A
#
# COMPACT_ATOMS: atom_id res chain seq x y z
N ASP A 1 -14.36 12.57 -18.89
CA ASP A 1 -14.64 13.97 -18.53
C ASP A 1 -13.96 14.42 -17.25
N LEU A 2 -13.48 15.66 -17.24
CA LEU A 2 -13.00 16.35 -16.05
C LEU A 2 -14.10 17.27 -15.50
N VAL A 3 -14.15 17.44 -14.19
CA VAL A 3 -15.07 18.36 -13.49
C VAL A 3 -14.31 19.20 -12.47
N ASP A 4 -14.77 20.43 -12.24
CA ASP A 4 -14.23 21.29 -11.20
C ASP A 4 -14.82 20.92 -9.83
N VAL A 5 -13.94 20.77 -8.84
CA VAL A 5 -14.31 20.52 -7.44
C VAL A 5 -13.49 21.41 -6.50
N GLN A 6 -14.01 21.68 -5.30
CA GLN A 6 -13.29 22.39 -4.25
C GLN A 6 -12.56 21.39 -3.35
N VAL A 7 -11.23 21.48 -3.28
CA VAL A 7 -10.37 20.66 -2.42
C VAL A 7 -9.48 21.59 -1.62
N LEU A 8 -9.59 21.53 -0.29
CA LEU A 8 -8.80 22.36 0.64
C LEU A 8 -8.83 23.87 0.29
N GLY A 9 -10.00 24.38 -0.11
CA GLY A 9 -10.20 25.78 -0.47
C GLY A 9 -9.65 26.19 -1.84
N ARG A 10 -9.24 25.23 -2.67
CA ARG A 10 -8.77 25.45 -4.04
C ARG A 10 -9.68 24.74 -5.03
N GLN A 11 -10.01 25.41 -6.12
CA GLN A 11 -10.69 24.79 -7.24
C GLN A 11 -9.68 23.94 -8.04
N VAL A 12 -9.99 22.66 -8.21
CA VAL A 12 -9.15 21.71 -8.95
C VAL A 12 -10.00 20.92 -9.94
N ARG A 13 -9.40 20.51 -11.07
CA ARG A 13 -10.03 19.61 -12.03
C ARG A 13 -9.75 18.16 -11.66
N VAL A 14 -10.80 17.35 -11.60
CA VAL A 14 -10.71 15.92 -11.28
C VAL A 14 -11.45 15.09 -12.31
N PHE A 15 -11.05 13.83 -12.47
CA PHE A 15 -11.76 12.87 -13.31
C PHE A 15 -13.13 12.57 -12.69
N ARG A 16 -14.21 12.83 -13.43
CA ARG A 16 -15.60 12.65 -12.96
C ARG A 16 -15.88 11.22 -12.49
N GLN A 17 -15.28 10.25 -13.18
CA GLN A 17 -15.48 8.82 -12.97
C GLN A 17 -14.31 8.17 -12.21
N ALA A 18 -13.42 8.96 -11.60
CA ALA A 18 -12.39 8.37 -10.74
C ALA A 18 -13.05 7.62 -9.58
N PRO A 19 -12.53 6.43 -9.21
CA PRO A 19 -12.92 5.78 -7.97
C PRO A 19 -12.74 6.72 -6.78
N ALA A 20 -13.57 6.57 -5.75
CA ALA A 20 -13.45 7.41 -4.56
C ALA A 20 -12.17 7.11 -3.76
N ALA A 21 -11.74 5.84 -3.76
CA ALA A 21 -10.56 5.39 -3.03
C ALA A 21 -9.85 4.26 -3.78
N LEU A 22 -8.59 4.01 -3.41
CA LEU A 22 -7.78 2.91 -3.97
C LEU A 22 -8.46 1.55 -3.79
N ARG A 23 -9.20 1.37 -2.69
CA ARG A 23 -9.99 0.17 -2.42
C ARG A 23 -10.84 -0.24 -3.62
N ALA A 24 -11.64 0.68 -4.16
CA ALA A 24 -12.57 0.37 -5.25
C ALA A 24 -11.82 -0.09 -6.50
N MET A 25 -10.67 0.52 -6.81
CA MET A 25 -9.81 0.08 -7.91
C MET A 25 -9.29 -1.35 -7.70
N PHE A 26 -8.87 -1.71 -6.49
CA PHE A 26 -8.39 -3.07 -6.19
C PHE A 26 -9.52 -4.11 -6.17
N GLU A 27 -10.69 -3.74 -5.68
CA GLU A 27 -11.87 -4.60 -5.59
C GLU A 27 -12.45 -4.87 -6.98
N ASP A 28 -12.60 -3.85 -7.83
CA ASP A 28 -13.11 -3.97 -9.19
C ASP A 28 -12.19 -4.78 -10.12
N THR A 29 -10.91 -4.91 -9.77
CA THR A 29 -9.90 -5.63 -10.57
C THR A 29 -9.64 -7.06 -10.09
N ALA A 30 -10.32 -7.53 -9.03
CA ALA A 30 -10.16 -8.85 -8.43
C ALA A 30 -10.63 -9.99 -9.35
N THR A 31 -9.82 -10.30 -10.37
CA THR A 31 -10.08 -11.32 -11.40
C THR A 31 -9.04 -12.45 -11.36
N ASP A 32 -9.26 -13.53 -12.11
CA ASP A 32 -8.31 -14.62 -12.22
C ASP A 32 -7.08 -14.32 -13.10
N LYS A 33 -6.97 -13.09 -13.63
CA LYS A 33 -5.81 -12.68 -14.42
C LYS A 33 -4.52 -12.65 -13.57
N PRO A 34 -3.35 -12.99 -14.14
CA PRO A 34 -2.08 -12.89 -13.44
C PRO A 34 -1.79 -11.47 -12.95
N PHE A 35 -1.27 -11.34 -11.72
CA PHE A 35 -0.95 -10.05 -11.11
C PHE A 35 0.48 -9.98 -10.56
N LEU A 36 0.83 -10.84 -9.60
CA LEU A 36 2.15 -10.83 -8.97
C LEU A 36 2.92 -12.10 -9.31
N THR A 37 4.19 -11.91 -9.68
CA THR A 37 5.16 -12.99 -9.92
C THR A 37 6.42 -12.73 -9.13
N TYR A 38 6.79 -13.65 -8.24
CA TYR A 38 8.01 -13.55 -7.43
C TYR A 38 8.63 -14.94 -7.28
N ASN A 39 9.81 -15.16 -7.85
CA ASN A 39 10.43 -16.50 -7.95
C ASN A 39 9.44 -17.54 -8.51
N ASP A 40 8.99 -18.50 -7.70
CA ASP A 40 7.99 -19.52 -8.06
C ASP A 40 6.56 -19.14 -7.64
N GLU A 41 6.39 -18.06 -6.87
CA GLU A 41 5.08 -17.58 -6.41
C GLU A 41 4.35 -16.86 -7.55
N ARG A 42 3.10 -17.25 -7.79
CA ARG A 42 2.21 -16.65 -8.79
C ARG A 42 0.88 -16.35 -8.12
N LEU A 43 0.44 -15.10 -8.19
CA LEU A 43 -0.88 -14.69 -7.69
C LEU A 43 -1.68 -14.03 -8.81
N SER A 44 -2.95 -14.42 -8.92
CA SER A 44 -3.94 -13.65 -9.66
C SER A 44 -4.35 -12.38 -8.91
N PHE A 45 -5.04 -11.46 -9.58
CA PHE A 45 -5.63 -10.28 -8.91
C PHE A 45 -6.59 -10.70 -7.78
N ALA A 46 -7.44 -11.69 -8.00
CA ALA A 46 -8.37 -12.22 -6.99
C ALA A 46 -7.63 -12.82 -5.79
N GLN A 47 -6.56 -13.59 -6.03
CA GLN A 47 -5.75 -14.17 -4.96
C GLN A 47 -5.01 -13.09 -4.15
N ALA A 48 -4.51 -12.06 -4.82
CA ALA A 48 -3.87 -10.93 -4.15
C ALA A 48 -4.86 -10.12 -3.32
N TRP A 49 -6.08 -9.88 -3.83
CA TRP A 49 -7.15 -9.23 -3.07
C TRP A 49 -7.53 -10.04 -1.82
N ALA A 50 -7.68 -11.36 -1.94
CA ALA A 50 -7.95 -12.23 -0.80
C ALA A 50 -6.80 -12.22 0.22
N ALA A 51 -5.55 -12.23 -0.23
CA ALA A 51 -4.38 -12.13 0.65
C ALA A 51 -4.29 -10.78 1.36
N ALA A 52 -4.54 -9.68 0.66
CA ALA A 52 -4.62 -8.34 1.24
C ALA A 52 -5.79 -8.24 2.24
N SER A 53 -6.93 -8.87 1.95
CA SER A 53 -8.10 -8.90 2.86
C SER A 53 -7.75 -9.56 4.20
N ARG A 54 -6.96 -10.64 4.18
CA ARG A 54 -6.44 -11.26 5.41
C ARG A 54 -5.53 -10.33 6.20
N ILE A 55 -4.62 -9.63 5.51
CA ILE A 55 -3.76 -8.63 6.17
C ILE A 55 -4.63 -7.52 6.78
N GLY A 56 -5.65 -7.04 6.07
CA GLY A 56 -6.59 -6.04 6.55
C GLY A 56 -7.30 -6.49 7.84
N GLN A 57 -7.77 -7.74 7.88
CA GLN A 57 -8.36 -8.33 9.10
C GLN A 57 -7.34 -8.40 10.24
N VAL A 58 -6.09 -8.79 9.98
CA VAL A 58 -5.03 -8.78 11.00
C VAL A 58 -4.82 -7.37 11.56
N LEU A 59 -4.69 -6.37 10.70
CA LEU A 59 -4.48 -4.98 11.11
C LEU A 59 -5.64 -4.46 11.96
N VAL A 60 -6.89 -4.71 11.57
CA VAL A 60 -8.07 -4.23 12.32
C VAL A 60 -8.26 -5.03 13.60
N GLN A 61 -8.35 -6.36 13.53
CA GLN A 61 -8.76 -7.21 14.66
C GLN A 61 -7.63 -7.46 15.67
N HIS A 62 -6.41 -7.66 15.19
CA HIS A 62 -5.27 -8.04 16.04
C HIS A 62 -4.31 -6.89 16.36
N CYS A 63 -4.36 -5.79 15.60
CA CYS A 63 -3.57 -4.59 15.87
C CYS A 63 -4.41 -3.36 16.26
N GLY A 64 -5.73 -3.41 16.09
CA GLY A 64 -6.63 -2.31 16.41
C GLY A 64 -6.41 -1.08 15.54
N VAL A 65 -5.93 -1.27 14.30
CA VAL A 65 -5.75 -0.19 13.31
C VAL A 65 -7.12 0.39 12.97
N ARG A 66 -7.20 1.72 12.97
CA ARG A 66 -8.39 2.51 12.64
C ARG A 66 -8.12 3.40 11.43
N HIS A 67 -9.19 4.00 10.91
CA HIS A 67 -9.10 5.01 9.86
C HIS A 67 -8.08 6.10 10.25
N GLY A 68 -7.14 6.42 9.36
CA GLY A 68 -6.12 7.45 9.55
C GLY A 68 -4.91 7.02 10.39
N ASP A 69 -4.90 5.81 10.96
CA ASP A 69 -3.70 5.28 11.59
C ASP A 69 -2.62 5.03 10.54
N ARG A 70 -1.35 5.27 10.91
CA ARG A 70 -0.21 5.03 10.04
C ARG A 70 0.28 3.61 10.23
N VAL A 71 0.41 2.88 9.13
CA VAL A 71 1.01 1.54 9.09
C VAL A 71 2.24 1.60 8.20
N ALA A 72 3.41 1.40 8.80
CA ALA A 72 4.68 1.44 8.11
C ALA A 72 5.00 0.11 7.41
N ILE A 73 5.57 0.19 6.22
CA ILE A 73 6.04 -0.95 5.43
C ILE A 73 7.55 -0.79 5.28
N ALA A 74 8.31 -1.59 6.02
CA ALA A 74 9.76 -1.57 6.08
C ALA A 74 10.33 -2.92 5.61
N MET A 75 10.21 -3.20 4.32
CA MET A 75 10.70 -4.45 3.72
C MET A 75 11.22 -4.20 2.31
N ARG A 76 11.92 -5.17 1.74
CA ARG A 76 12.28 -5.18 0.32
C ARG A 76 11.09 -5.51 -0.57
N ASN A 77 11.35 -5.63 -1.88
CA ASN A 77 10.33 -5.91 -2.89
C ASN A 77 9.85 -7.37 -2.85
N TYR A 78 9.14 -7.72 -1.78
CA TYR A 78 8.40 -8.97 -1.63
C TYR A 78 6.93 -8.80 -2.05
N PRO A 79 6.22 -9.88 -2.43
CA PRO A 79 4.78 -9.83 -2.70
C PRO A 79 4.00 -9.15 -1.58
N GLU A 80 4.36 -9.43 -0.32
CA GLU A 80 3.72 -8.87 0.87
C GLU A 80 3.77 -7.34 0.94
N TRP A 81 4.71 -6.67 0.27
CA TRP A 81 4.74 -5.21 0.21
C TRP A 81 3.48 -4.68 -0.51
N VAL A 82 3.17 -5.25 -1.68
CA VAL A 82 1.99 -4.87 -2.47
C VAL A 82 0.72 -5.26 -1.74
N LEU A 83 0.69 -6.48 -1.17
CA LEU A 83 -0.46 -6.95 -0.41
C LEU A 83 -0.73 -6.09 0.83
N ALA A 84 0.31 -5.69 1.56
CA ALA A 84 0.21 -4.79 2.70
C ALA A 84 -0.29 -3.40 2.28
N PHE A 85 0.30 -2.82 1.23
CA PHE A 85 -0.14 -1.52 0.70
C PHE A 85 -1.63 -1.54 0.33
N THR A 86 -2.06 -2.58 -0.40
CA THR A 86 -3.47 -2.81 -0.75
C THR A 86 -4.33 -2.92 0.51
N ALA A 87 -3.93 -3.72 1.49
CA ALA A 87 -4.67 -3.92 2.73
C ALA A 87 -4.84 -2.62 3.52
N ILE A 88 -3.74 -1.90 3.76
CA ILE A 88 -3.69 -0.68 4.57
C ILE A 88 -4.58 0.40 3.96
N THR A 89 -4.41 0.66 2.66
CA THR A 89 -5.20 1.68 1.95
C THR A 89 -6.66 1.28 1.76
N SER A 90 -6.98 -0.02 1.77
CA SER A 90 -8.36 -0.52 1.63
C SER A 90 -9.18 -0.49 2.92
N ILE A 91 -8.51 -0.37 4.08
CA ILE A 91 -9.16 -0.19 5.39
C ILE A 91 -9.17 1.29 5.86
N GLY A 92 -8.75 2.22 5.00
CA GLY A 92 -8.70 3.67 5.32
C GLY A 92 -7.53 4.07 6.22
N ALA A 93 -6.52 3.21 6.36
CA ALA A 93 -5.28 3.53 7.05
C ALA A 93 -4.25 4.11 6.06
N VAL A 94 -3.23 4.77 6.59
CA VAL A 94 -2.20 5.45 5.80
C VAL A 94 -0.98 4.55 5.68
N ALA A 95 -0.64 4.12 4.46
CA ALA A 95 0.54 3.33 4.19
C ALA A 95 1.79 4.21 4.21
N VAL A 96 2.75 3.92 5.09
CA VAL A 96 4.01 4.66 5.15
C VAL A 96 5.10 3.81 4.51
N ALA A 97 5.56 4.20 3.32
CA ALA A 97 6.64 3.47 2.65
C ALA A 97 7.98 3.90 3.23
N ILE A 98 8.61 2.99 3.97
CA ILE A 98 9.91 3.21 4.57
C ILE A 98 10.99 2.70 3.62
N ASN A 99 12.04 3.50 3.41
CA ASN A 99 13.14 3.10 2.55
C ASN A 99 13.86 1.89 3.16
N GLY A 100 13.98 0.82 2.38
CA GLY A 100 14.62 -0.42 2.81
C GLY A 100 16.10 -0.32 3.19
N HIS A 101 16.79 0.73 2.73
CA HIS A 101 18.20 0.95 3.05
C HIS A 101 18.43 1.71 4.36
N TRP A 102 17.36 2.19 5.00
CA TRP A 102 17.47 2.93 6.24
C TRP A 102 18.13 2.11 7.35
N GLN A 103 19.02 2.79 8.06
CA GLN A 103 19.72 2.29 9.23
C GLN A 103 18.89 2.54 10.51
N PRO A 104 19.27 1.96 11.66
CA PRO A 104 18.45 2.04 12.88
C PRO A 104 17.99 3.44 13.27
N ASP A 105 18.87 4.45 13.18
CA ASP A 105 18.53 5.84 13.52
C ASP A 105 17.50 6.46 12.56
N GLU A 106 17.58 6.15 11.26
CA GLU A 106 16.63 6.61 10.25
C GLU A 106 15.27 5.90 10.39
N LEU A 107 15.29 4.60 10.71
CA LEU A 107 14.09 3.83 11.04
C LEU A 107 13.40 4.40 12.28
N LEU A 108 14.16 4.67 13.34
CA LEU A 108 13.64 5.28 14.57
C LEU A 108 12.97 6.61 14.26
N TYR A 109 13.70 7.50 13.58
CA TYR A 109 13.19 8.80 13.19
C TYR A 109 11.88 8.68 12.39
N GLY A 110 11.87 7.89 11.30
CA GLY A 110 10.71 7.83 10.43
C GLY A 110 9.48 7.19 11.07
N LEU A 111 9.67 6.21 11.96
CA LEU A 111 8.58 5.58 12.71
C LEU A 111 7.99 6.52 13.76
N GLN A 112 8.83 7.34 14.40
CA GLN A 112 8.39 8.38 15.34
C GLN A 112 7.71 9.55 14.62
N ASP A 113 8.31 10.07 13.55
CA ASP A 113 7.81 11.22 12.79
C ASP A 113 6.44 10.95 12.17
N CYS A 114 6.25 9.79 11.55
CA CYS A 114 4.92 9.41 11.05
C CYS A 114 3.97 8.94 12.16
N GLY A 115 4.47 8.65 13.37
CA GLY A 115 3.70 8.08 14.47
C GLY A 115 3.03 6.75 14.07
N ALA A 116 3.80 5.82 13.50
CA ALA A 116 3.27 4.52 13.08
C ALA A 116 2.69 3.75 14.28
N ARG A 117 1.52 3.14 14.08
CA ARG A 117 0.91 2.22 15.05
C ARG A 117 1.43 0.79 14.87
N VAL A 118 1.65 0.41 13.62
CA VAL A 118 2.12 -0.92 13.22
C VAL A 118 3.22 -0.75 12.20
N VAL A 119 4.25 -1.59 12.27
CA VAL A 119 5.25 -1.75 11.20
C VAL A 119 5.28 -3.19 10.71
N LEU A 120 5.20 -3.37 9.39
CA LEU A 120 5.45 -4.64 8.73
C LEU A 120 6.89 -4.63 8.23
N ALA A 121 7.73 -5.53 8.74
CA ALA A 121 9.16 -5.53 8.45
C ALA A 121 9.68 -6.91 8.04
N ASP A 122 10.60 -6.94 7.08
CA ASP A 122 11.33 -8.16 6.74
C ASP A 122 12.44 -8.48 7.76
N ALA A 123 13.06 -9.65 7.63
CA ALA A 123 14.11 -10.12 8.54
C ALA A 123 15.26 -9.10 8.71
N GLU A 124 15.69 -8.46 7.63
CA GLU A 124 16.81 -7.50 7.66
C GLU A 124 16.41 -6.21 8.39
N ARG A 125 15.19 -5.70 8.16
CA ARG A 125 14.70 -4.48 8.81
C ARG A 125 14.31 -4.75 10.26
N LEU A 126 13.84 -5.95 10.59
CA LEU A 126 13.65 -6.37 11.98
C LEU A 126 14.98 -6.38 12.75
N ALA A 127 16.07 -6.83 12.15
CA ALA A 127 17.39 -6.82 12.78
C ALA A 127 17.94 -5.39 13.02
N ARG A 128 17.46 -4.40 12.25
CA ARG A 128 17.78 -2.98 12.43
C ARG A 128 16.77 -2.23 13.29
N MET A 129 15.68 -2.88 13.67
CA MET A 129 14.59 -2.21 14.36
C MET A 129 15.06 -1.70 15.73
N PRO A 130 14.76 -0.44 16.09
CA PRO A 130 15.03 0.05 17.44
C PRO A 130 14.33 -0.83 18.49
N GLY A 131 14.92 -0.92 19.67
CA GLY A 131 14.35 -1.67 20.78
C GLY A 131 12.96 -1.15 21.19
N PRO A 132 12.14 -1.97 21.87
CA PRO A 132 10.77 -1.63 22.24
C PRO A 132 10.66 -0.36 23.08
N ASP A 133 11.68 -0.05 23.90
CA ASP A 133 11.72 1.16 24.73
C ASP A 133 11.82 2.46 23.91
N ALA A 134 12.39 2.41 22.69
CA ALA A 134 12.51 3.56 21.82
C ALA A 134 11.22 3.87 21.02
N LEU A 135 10.35 2.86 20.88
CA LEU A 135 9.11 2.90 20.09
C LEU A 135 7.93 2.34 20.89
N PRO A 136 7.57 2.97 22.03
CA PRO A 136 6.56 2.43 22.93
C PRO A 136 5.19 2.34 22.23
N GLY A 137 4.59 1.15 22.28
CA GLY A 137 3.28 0.88 21.70
C GLY A 137 3.27 0.58 20.20
N LEU A 138 4.41 0.66 19.51
CA LEU A 138 4.53 0.20 18.13
C LEU A 138 4.40 -1.32 18.07
N GLN A 139 3.50 -1.81 17.22
CA GLN A 139 3.34 -3.25 16.99
C GLN A 139 4.18 -3.69 15.79
N LEU A 140 4.98 -4.75 15.96
CA LEU A 140 5.88 -5.27 14.94
C LEU A 140 5.29 -6.55 14.33
N LEU A 141 5.03 -6.52 13.03
CA LEU A 141 4.62 -7.68 12.25
C LEU A 141 5.75 -8.12 11.33
N ALA A 142 6.26 -9.32 11.57
CA ALA A 142 7.38 -9.87 10.83
C ALA A 142 6.93 -10.54 9.54
N VAL A 143 7.62 -10.21 8.45
CA VAL A 143 7.40 -10.75 7.10
C VAL A 143 8.62 -11.57 6.69
N ARG A 144 8.41 -12.83 6.30
CA ARG A 144 9.47 -13.74 5.85
C ARG A 144 10.72 -13.78 6.76
N ALA A 145 10.49 -13.74 8.07
CA ALA A 145 11.56 -13.84 9.08
C ALA A 145 11.45 -15.17 9.83
N SER A 146 12.59 -15.76 10.17
CA SER A 146 12.67 -16.97 11.00
C SER A 146 12.89 -16.68 12.48
N ALA A 147 13.52 -15.54 12.80
CA ALA A 147 13.74 -15.09 14.16
C ALA A 147 12.98 -13.79 14.41
N LEU A 148 12.44 -13.65 15.62
CA LEU A 148 11.67 -12.49 16.04
C LEU A 148 12.38 -11.74 17.17
N PRO A 149 12.48 -10.40 17.09
CA PRO A 149 12.80 -9.61 18.27
C PRO A 149 11.63 -9.67 19.28
N PRO A 150 11.88 -9.39 20.57
CA PRO A 150 10.83 -9.36 21.60
C PRO A 150 9.64 -8.48 21.19
N GLY A 151 8.43 -9.01 21.34
CA GLY A 151 7.18 -8.30 21.04
C GLY A 151 6.76 -8.32 19.56
N ALA A 152 7.59 -8.80 18.64
CA ALA A 152 7.18 -9.02 17.26
C ALA A 152 6.32 -10.28 17.11
N ARG A 153 5.47 -10.32 16.07
CA ARG A 153 4.61 -11.47 15.71
C ARG A 153 4.76 -11.78 14.23
N HIS A 154 4.70 -13.04 13.82
CA HIS A 154 4.71 -13.40 12.40
C HIS A 154 3.39 -12.98 11.73
N LEU A 155 3.47 -12.20 10.65
CA LEU A 155 2.28 -11.86 9.85
C LEU A 155 1.64 -13.11 9.24
N HIS A 156 2.45 -14.09 8.84
CA HIS A 156 1.97 -15.32 8.22
C HIS A 156 1.08 -16.14 9.17
N GLU A 157 1.49 -16.30 10.43
CA GLU A 157 0.70 -17.03 11.43
C GLU A 157 -0.64 -16.35 11.70
N LEU A 158 -0.64 -15.01 11.82
CA LEU A 158 -1.86 -14.24 12.04
C LEU A 158 -2.81 -14.32 10.83
N THR A 159 -2.29 -14.22 9.60
CA THR A 159 -3.12 -14.33 8.40
C THR A 159 -3.65 -15.75 8.20
N GLN A 160 -2.89 -16.80 8.53
CA GLN A 160 -3.39 -18.17 8.56
C GLN A 160 -4.50 -18.36 9.60
N ALA A 161 -4.34 -17.83 10.81
CA ALA A 161 -5.35 -17.91 11.86
C ALA A 161 -6.68 -17.27 11.40
N VAL A 162 -6.63 -16.12 10.73
CA VAL A 162 -7.82 -15.48 10.14
C VAL A 162 -8.44 -16.35 9.04
N SER A 163 -7.62 -17.02 8.22
CA SER A 163 -8.07 -17.88 7.10
C SER A 163 -8.70 -19.19 7.54
N SER A 164 -8.42 -19.65 8.77
CA SER A 164 -8.98 -20.90 9.29
C SER A 164 -10.52 -20.92 9.32
N ASN A 165 -11.15 -19.74 9.23
CA ASN A 165 -12.60 -19.56 9.13
C ASN A 165 -13.11 -19.45 7.68
N GLY A 166 -12.27 -19.74 6.68
CA GLY A 166 -12.56 -19.61 5.25
C GLY A 166 -12.03 -18.31 4.65
N ASP A 167 -12.47 -18.00 3.41
CA ASP A 167 -12.16 -16.72 2.79
C ASP A 167 -12.83 -15.58 3.56
N VAL A 168 -12.04 -14.55 3.85
CA VAL A 168 -12.48 -13.38 4.60
C VAL A 168 -12.56 -12.16 3.70
N ALA A 169 -13.65 -11.41 3.82
CA ALA A 169 -13.78 -10.13 3.14
C ALA A 169 -12.86 -9.07 3.77
N MET A 170 -12.38 -8.13 2.94
CA MET A 170 -11.69 -6.92 3.41
C MET A 170 -12.58 -6.17 4.40
N PRO A 171 -12.09 -5.77 5.59
CA PRO A 171 -12.87 -5.02 6.57
C PRO A 171 -13.55 -3.80 5.94
N ALA A 172 -14.83 -3.57 6.25
CA ALA A 172 -15.56 -2.42 5.72
C ALA A 172 -14.93 -1.10 6.21
N ALA A 173 -14.76 -0.14 5.32
CA ALA A 173 -14.25 1.19 5.63
C ALA A 173 -14.94 2.22 4.75
N GLN A 174 -15.35 3.34 5.35
CA GLN A 174 -15.75 4.54 4.61
C GLN A 174 -14.51 5.39 4.39
N ILE A 175 -14.17 5.61 3.12
CA ILE A 175 -12.95 6.31 2.70
C ILE A 175 -13.36 7.42 1.73
N ALA A 176 -13.09 8.66 2.11
CA ALA A 176 -13.26 9.82 1.26
C ALA A 176 -12.05 10.00 0.33
N PRO A 177 -12.24 10.60 -0.86
CA PRO A 177 -11.12 10.81 -1.79
C PRO A 177 -9.98 11.65 -1.23
N ASP A 178 -10.29 12.57 -0.32
CA ASP A 178 -9.32 13.50 0.26
C ASP A 178 -8.71 12.97 1.58
N ASP A 179 -9.04 11.74 1.98
CA ASP A 179 -8.35 11.05 3.07
C ASP A 179 -6.93 10.67 2.65
N LEU A 180 -6.00 10.69 3.60
CA LEU A 180 -4.61 10.29 3.38
C LEU A 180 -4.53 8.79 3.07
N ALA A 181 -3.80 8.46 2.01
CA ALA A 181 -3.58 7.09 1.58
C ALA A 181 -2.13 6.64 1.83
N THR A 182 -1.16 7.52 1.58
CA THR A 182 0.25 7.19 1.70
C THR A 182 1.08 8.33 2.27
N ILE A 183 2.20 7.99 2.89
CA ILE A 183 3.29 8.91 3.20
C ILE A 183 4.57 8.33 2.59
N LEU A 184 5.22 9.11 1.74
CA LEU A 184 6.53 8.80 1.17
C LEU A 184 7.58 9.75 1.75
N TYR A 185 8.71 9.23 2.22
CA TYR A 185 9.81 10.07 2.70
C TYR A 185 10.74 10.46 1.55
N THR A 186 11.08 11.75 1.49
CA THR A 186 12.08 12.27 0.55
C THR A 186 13.34 12.68 1.29
N SER A 187 14.50 12.58 0.62
CA SER A 187 15.76 13.11 1.16
C SER A 187 15.62 14.62 1.31
N GLY A 188 15.46 15.08 2.56
CA GLY A 188 15.43 16.51 2.85
C GLY A 188 16.74 17.13 2.42
N SER A 189 16.70 18.24 1.68
CA SER A 189 17.92 18.98 1.29
C SER A 189 18.65 19.60 2.49
N THR A 190 18.03 19.61 3.67
CA THR A 190 18.58 20.11 4.93
C THR A 190 18.04 19.27 6.10
N GLY A 191 18.80 18.27 6.57
CA GLY A 191 18.46 17.49 7.78
C GLY A 191 17.71 16.19 7.51
N HIS A 192 16.80 15.82 8.42
CA HIS A 192 16.09 14.55 8.35
C HIS A 192 15.12 14.45 7.15
N PRO A 193 14.83 13.22 6.66
CA PRO A 193 13.84 13.00 5.61
C PRO A 193 12.46 13.58 5.96
N LYS A 194 11.75 14.10 4.97
CA LYS A 194 10.41 14.70 5.18
C LYS A 194 9.33 13.78 4.64
N GLY A 195 8.33 13.48 5.47
CA GLY A 195 7.14 12.74 5.06
C GLY A 195 6.28 13.58 4.13
N VAL A 196 6.01 13.08 2.93
CA VAL A 196 5.14 13.68 1.92
C VAL A 196 3.83 12.90 1.89
N PRO A 197 2.76 13.39 2.55
CA PRO A 197 1.47 12.74 2.52
C PRO A 197 0.81 12.91 1.14
N SER A 198 0.09 11.89 0.69
CA SER A 198 -0.76 11.95 -0.50
C SER A 198 -2.11 11.30 -0.21
N THR A 199 -3.16 11.94 -0.72
CA THR A 199 -4.54 11.45 -0.59
C THR A 199 -4.84 10.35 -1.61
N HIS A 200 -5.93 9.63 -1.41
CA HIS A 200 -6.46 8.70 -2.43
C HIS A 200 -6.68 9.41 -3.78
N ARG A 201 -7.23 10.62 -3.76
CA ARG A 201 -7.44 11.45 -4.96
C ARG A 201 -6.13 11.77 -5.65
N ASN A 202 -5.07 12.12 -4.92
CA ASN A 202 -3.77 12.42 -5.53
C ASN A 202 -3.24 11.22 -6.33
N ILE A 203 -3.30 10.03 -5.74
CA ILE A 203 -2.77 8.80 -6.36
C ILE A 203 -3.62 8.42 -7.58
N LEU A 204 -4.95 8.36 -7.43
CA LEU A 204 -5.83 7.98 -8.53
C LEU A 204 -5.80 8.98 -9.68
N SER A 205 -5.67 10.28 -9.38
CA SER A 205 -5.54 11.30 -10.43
C SER A 205 -4.24 11.11 -11.21
N ALA A 206 -3.12 10.81 -10.55
CA ALA A 206 -1.86 10.53 -11.24
C ALA A 206 -1.97 9.30 -12.17
N LEU A 207 -2.55 8.19 -11.68
CA LEU A 207 -2.74 6.98 -12.47
C LEU A 207 -3.62 7.22 -13.70
N LEU A 208 -4.75 7.91 -13.53
CA LEU A 208 -5.67 8.24 -14.63
C LEU A 208 -5.06 9.24 -15.61
N SER A 209 -4.23 10.17 -15.14
CA SER A 209 -3.48 11.08 -16.01
C SER A 209 -2.48 10.33 -16.87
N TRP A 210 -1.72 9.36 -16.32
CA TRP A 210 -0.81 8.54 -17.12
C TRP A 210 -1.53 7.69 -18.15
N GLU A 211 -2.69 7.13 -17.79
CA GLU A 211 -3.53 6.37 -18.72
C GLU A 211 -4.09 7.24 -19.86
N LEU A 212 -4.50 8.47 -19.53
CA LEU A 212 -4.90 9.45 -20.53
C LEU A 212 -3.74 9.83 -21.45
N ASP A 213 -2.56 10.14 -20.91
CA ASP A 213 -1.37 10.50 -21.68
C ASP A 213 -0.98 9.36 -22.64
N ARG A 214 -1.02 8.11 -22.18
CA ARG A 214 -0.80 6.91 -23.00
C ARG A 214 -1.82 6.83 -24.14
N SER A 215 -3.11 6.94 -23.83
CA SER A 215 -4.19 6.86 -24.82
C SER A 215 -4.11 7.98 -25.87
N VAL A 216 -3.75 9.20 -25.46
CA VAL A 216 -3.51 10.33 -26.38
C VAL A 216 -2.32 10.03 -27.29
N GLY A 217 -1.21 9.53 -26.72
CA GLY A 217 -0.02 9.16 -27.50
C GLY A 217 -0.32 8.12 -28.57
N GLU A 218 -1.05 7.06 -28.21
CA GLU A 218 -1.50 6.01 -29.14
C GLU A 218 -2.40 6.56 -30.26
N HIS A 219 -3.36 7.42 -29.90
CA HIS A 219 -4.25 8.06 -30.86
C HIS A 219 -3.48 8.92 -31.87
N VAL A 220 -2.54 9.74 -31.39
CA VAL A 220 -1.69 10.59 -32.24
C VAL A 220 -0.79 9.76 -33.15
N ALA A 221 -0.31 8.60 -32.68
CA ALA A 221 0.51 7.68 -33.47
C ALA A 221 -0.31 6.83 -34.47
N GLY A 222 -1.65 6.95 -34.48
CA GLY A 222 -2.53 6.10 -35.30
C GLY A 222 -2.60 4.64 -34.82
N LEU A 223 -2.14 4.36 -33.59
CA LEU A 223 -2.19 3.05 -32.95
C LEU A 223 -3.52 2.92 -32.20
N LEU A 224 -4.62 2.77 -32.93
CA LEU A 224 -5.92 2.56 -32.29
C LEU A 224 -5.99 1.14 -31.71
N PRO A 225 -6.46 0.98 -30.46
CA PRO A 225 -6.65 -0.35 -29.90
C PRO A 225 -7.68 -1.14 -30.72
N GLU A 226 -7.34 -2.38 -31.04
CA GLU A 226 -8.27 -3.33 -31.67
C GLU A 226 -9.49 -3.53 -30.75
N PRO A 227 -10.73 -3.30 -31.22
CA PRO A 227 -11.91 -3.46 -30.40
C PRO A 227 -12.02 -4.87 -29.82
N GLY A 228 -12.09 -4.98 -28.49
CA GLY A 228 -12.20 -6.27 -27.80
C GLY A 228 -10.87 -7.00 -27.57
N ALA A 229 -9.74 -6.43 -27.95
CA ALA A 229 -8.45 -6.90 -27.49
C ALA A 229 -8.37 -6.77 -25.96
N ASP A 230 -7.87 -7.81 -25.30
CA ASP A 230 -7.57 -7.74 -23.87
C ASP A 230 -6.53 -6.62 -23.67
N PRO A 231 -6.78 -5.60 -22.82
CA PRO A 231 -5.78 -4.58 -22.53
C PRO A 231 -4.46 -5.26 -22.15
N GLY A 232 -3.44 -5.01 -22.96
CA GLY A 232 -2.12 -5.59 -22.74
C GLY A 232 -1.62 -5.23 -21.34
N GLY A 233 -1.17 -6.23 -20.58
CA GLY A 233 -0.52 -5.98 -19.30
C GLY A 233 0.84 -5.31 -19.51
N THR A 234 1.21 -4.39 -18.63
CA THR A 234 2.59 -3.88 -18.57
C THR A 234 3.38 -4.69 -17.57
N LEU A 235 4.51 -5.27 -17.99
CA LEU A 235 5.45 -5.88 -17.06
C LEU A 235 6.22 -4.77 -16.34
N LEU A 236 5.91 -4.55 -15.07
CA LEU A 236 6.70 -3.67 -14.20
C LEU A 236 7.79 -4.49 -13.51
N ALA A 237 9.02 -4.42 -14.03
CA ALA A 237 10.19 -5.02 -13.39
C ALA A 237 10.70 -4.09 -12.28
N VAL A 238 10.53 -4.50 -11.02
CA VAL A 238 11.09 -3.81 -9.86
C VAL A 238 12.36 -4.56 -9.41
N PRO A 239 13.55 -3.93 -9.44
CA PRO A 239 14.77 -4.60 -8.99
C PRO A 239 14.66 -4.98 -7.50
N LEU A 240 15.16 -6.17 -7.15
CA LEU A 240 15.05 -6.76 -5.80
C LEU A 240 15.97 -6.15 -4.75
#